data_AF-A0A426UD15-F1
#
_entry.id   AF-A0A426UD15-F1
#
_cell.length_a   1.000
_cell.length_b   1.000
_cell.length_c   1.000
_cell.angle_alpha   90.00
_cell.angle_beta   90.00
_cell.angle_gamma   90.00
#
_symmetry.space_group_name_H-M   'P 1'
#
loop_
_entity.id
_entity.type
_entity.pdbx_description
1 polymer ?
#
loop_
_entity_poly.entity_id
_entity_poly.type
_entity_poly.pdbx_seq_one_letter_code
_entity_poly.pdbx_strand_id
1 'polypeptide(L)'
;MKRTSLVLLVALVAILTLAGGIVPSVATTSAAAQVALTRLQQDAVGELEIVWNADTNTPSFVSGAIPVAAVSLQADTSPEAIALDFAQAYAGLFRLQQADRELVVLASEQDNLGMDHVTLQQVYAGIPVHNAVMRVHIHGQTIVAAANGVIPDLRQGFRKGLFALQS
;
A
#
# COMPACT_ATOMS: atom_id res chain seq x y z
N MET A 1 -23.84 -70.85 8.19
CA MET A 1 -24.57 -70.30 9.34
C MET A 1 -23.71 -70.41 10.60
N LYS A 2 -23.23 -69.27 11.13
CA LYS A 2 -22.98 -68.98 12.56
C LYS A 2 -22.46 -67.54 12.65
N ARG A 3 -23.26 -66.69 13.28
CA ARG A 3 -23.03 -65.28 13.58
C ARG A 3 -22.01 -65.18 14.74
N THR A 4 -21.21 -64.10 14.80
CA THR A 4 -21.26 -63.04 15.85
C THR A 4 -19.92 -62.30 16.03
N SER A 5 -20.06 -60.97 16.17
CA SER A 5 -19.28 -60.05 17.03
C SER A 5 -17.98 -59.42 16.53
N LEU A 6 -18.16 -58.23 15.94
CA LEU A 6 -17.50 -56.96 16.27
C LEU A 6 -16.82 -56.95 17.67
N VAL A 7 -15.52 -56.61 17.72
CA VAL A 7 -14.90 -55.64 18.65
C VAL A 7 -13.39 -55.54 18.36
N LEU A 8 -12.99 -54.31 17.99
CA LEU A 8 -11.70 -53.62 18.17
C LEU A 8 -10.38 -54.31 17.80
N LEU A 9 -9.67 -53.75 16.81
CA LEU A 9 -8.35 -53.12 16.97
C LEU A 9 -7.99 -52.39 15.64
N VAL A 10 -8.30 -51.10 15.48
CA VAL A 10 -7.34 -49.99 15.69
C VAL A 10 -5.88 -50.41 15.40
N ALA A 11 -5.53 -50.64 14.13
CA ALA A 11 -4.14 -50.74 13.69
C ALA A 11 -3.99 -50.67 12.16
N LEU A 12 -4.49 -49.60 11.51
CA LEU A 12 -4.05 -49.30 10.15
C LEU A 12 -4.24 -47.81 9.78
N VAL A 13 -3.81 -46.90 10.65
CA VAL A 13 -3.57 -45.50 10.30
C VAL A 13 -2.15 -45.16 10.72
N ALA A 14 -1.19 -45.65 9.94
CA ALA A 14 0.23 -45.32 10.11
C ALA A 14 0.94 -45.44 8.76
N ILE A 15 0.63 -44.51 7.85
CA ILE A 15 1.52 -44.08 6.75
C ILE A 15 1.33 -42.56 6.68
N LEU A 16 1.99 -41.78 7.54
CA LEU A 16 3.33 -41.20 7.31
C LEU A 16 3.48 -40.54 5.92
N THR A 17 2.86 -39.38 5.75
CA THR A 17 3.30 -38.36 4.79
C THR A 17 3.45 -37.03 5.51
N LEU A 18 4.49 -36.94 6.34
CA LEU A 18 5.03 -35.65 6.80
C LEU A 18 5.86 -35.05 5.66
N ALA A 19 5.24 -34.81 4.51
CA ALA A 19 5.78 -33.92 3.52
C ALA A 19 5.45 -32.52 4.01
N GLY A 20 6.35 -31.95 4.81
CA GLY A 20 6.35 -30.52 5.12
C GLY A 20 6.53 -29.77 3.82
N GLY A 21 5.42 -29.56 3.11
CA GLY A 21 5.35 -28.67 1.97
C GLY A 21 5.73 -27.30 2.51
N ILE A 22 6.90 -26.82 2.10
CA ILE A 22 7.28 -25.43 2.22
C ILE A 22 6.27 -24.70 1.35
N VAL A 23 5.12 -24.31 1.92
CA VAL A 23 4.22 -23.39 1.25
C VAL A 23 5.04 -22.13 1.06
N PRO A 24 5.35 -21.73 -0.19
CA PRO A 24 6.02 -20.47 -0.40
C PRO A 24 5.16 -19.39 0.26
N SER A 25 5.75 -18.66 1.20
CA SER A 25 5.10 -17.52 1.84
C SER A 25 4.92 -16.46 0.77
N VAL A 26 3.81 -16.54 0.02
CA VAL A 26 3.34 -15.44 -0.82
C VAL A 26 3.22 -14.26 0.12
N ALA A 27 4.07 -13.25 -0.06
CA ALA A 27 4.07 -12.03 0.74
C ALA A 27 2.64 -11.51 0.79
N THR A 28 1.98 -11.72 1.93
CA THR A 28 0.55 -11.47 2.03
C THR A 28 0.42 -9.98 2.20
N THR A 29 0.10 -9.28 1.10
CA THR A 29 -0.28 -7.88 1.12
C THR A 29 -1.31 -7.69 2.24
N SER A 30 -1.08 -6.71 3.12
CA SER A 30 -1.95 -6.52 4.29
C SER A 30 -3.41 -6.32 3.86
N ALA A 31 -4.38 -6.69 4.70
CA ALA A 31 -5.79 -6.49 4.37
C ALA A 31 -6.11 -5.03 4.00
N ALA A 32 -5.47 -4.06 4.67
CA ALA A 32 -5.59 -2.65 4.36
C ALA A 32 -5.05 -2.29 2.97
N ALA A 33 -3.90 -2.87 2.59
CA ALA A 33 -3.32 -2.66 1.27
C ALA A 33 -4.18 -3.30 0.16
N GLN A 34 -4.77 -4.48 0.41
CA GLN A 34 -5.68 -5.11 -0.55
C GLN A 34 -6.97 -4.29 -0.75
N VAL A 35 -7.56 -3.78 0.35
CA VAL A 35 -8.74 -2.90 0.28
C VAL A 35 -8.41 -1.62 -0.49
N ALA A 36 -7.28 -0.98 -0.19
CA ALA A 36 -6.85 0.24 -0.87
C ALA A 36 -6.55 0.00 -2.36
N LEU A 37 -5.94 -1.14 -2.72
CA LEU A 37 -5.71 -1.53 -4.12
C LEU A 37 -7.03 -1.72 -4.87
N THR A 38 -7.97 -2.47 -4.29
CA THR A 38 -9.28 -2.70 -4.89
C THR A 38 -10.04 -1.38 -5.07
N ARG A 39 -10.00 -0.49 -4.08
CA ARG A 39 -10.59 0.85 -4.20
C ARG A 39 -9.94 1.64 -5.33
N LEU A 40 -8.62 1.71 -5.39
CA LEU A 40 -7.89 2.41 -6.46
C LEU A 40 -8.29 1.88 -7.85
N GLN A 41 -8.40 0.57 -8.01
CA GLN A 41 -8.84 -0.07 -9.26
C GLN A 41 -10.30 0.26 -9.62
N GLN A 42 -11.17 0.46 -8.63
CA GLN A 42 -12.57 0.85 -8.85
C GLN A 42 -12.72 2.34 -9.18
N ASP A 43 -11.90 3.18 -8.56
CA ASP A 43 -11.91 4.62 -8.75
C ASP A 43 -11.32 5.02 -10.13
N ALA A 44 -10.40 4.22 -10.66
CA ALA A 44 -9.75 4.48 -11.94
C ALA A 44 -10.68 4.24 -13.14
N VAL A 45 -10.52 5.07 -14.17
CA VAL A 45 -11.14 4.91 -15.47
C VAL A 45 -10.18 4.15 -16.38
N GLY A 46 -10.53 2.90 -16.70
CA GLY A 46 -9.72 2.04 -17.56
C GLY A 46 -8.68 1.23 -16.78
N GLU A 47 -7.63 0.79 -17.47
CA GLU A 47 -6.58 -0.03 -16.86
C GLU A 47 -5.58 0.85 -16.09
N LEU A 48 -5.14 0.35 -14.94
CA LEU A 48 -4.03 0.89 -14.18
C LEU A 48 -2.77 0.10 -14.48
N GLU A 49 -1.67 0.80 -14.69
CA GLU A 49 -0.33 0.22 -14.60
C GLU A 49 0.20 0.46 -13.19
N ILE A 50 0.65 -0.61 -12.53
CA ILE A 50 1.21 -0.57 -11.18
C ILE A 50 2.55 -1.29 -11.18
N VAL A 51 3.61 -0.55 -10.91
CA VAL A 51 4.95 -1.10 -10.71
C VAL A 51 5.17 -1.27 -9.21
N TRP A 52 5.53 -2.48 -8.80
CA TRP A 52 5.72 -2.84 -7.40
C TRP A 52 7.20 -2.81 -7.01
N ASN A 53 7.48 -2.26 -5.83
CA ASN A 53 8.74 -2.50 -5.15
C ASN A 53 8.65 -3.82 -4.37
N ALA A 54 9.46 -4.80 -4.77
CA ALA A 54 9.44 -6.15 -4.20
C ALA A 54 9.95 -6.21 -2.74
N ASP A 55 10.84 -5.29 -2.36
CA ASP A 55 11.42 -5.25 -1.01
C ASP A 55 10.43 -4.70 0.01
N THR A 56 9.64 -3.70 -0.38
CA THR A 56 8.67 -3.04 0.50
C THR A 56 7.24 -3.58 0.36
N ASN A 57 6.96 -4.34 -0.70
CA ASN A 57 5.62 -4.77 -1.10
C ASN A 57 4.63 -3.59 -1.15
N THR A 58 5.06 -2.48 -1.75
CA THR A 58 4.27 -1.28 -2.03
C THR A 58 4.45 -0.87 -3.48
N PRO A 59 3.49 -0.19 -4.11
CA PRO A 59 3.73 0.40 -5.42
C PRO A 59 4.89 1.40 -5.36
N SER A 60 5.82 1.31 -6.30
CA SER A 60 6.80 2.37 -6.58
C SER A 60 6.28 3.35 -7.62
N PHE A 61 5.35 2.90 -8.46
CA PHE A 61 4.71 3.75 -9.47
C PHE A 61 3.29 3.26 -9.76
N VAL A 62 2.37 4.19 -9.93
CA VAL A 62 0.99 3.96 -10.37
C VAL A 62 0.72 4.94 -11.51
N SER A 63 0.17 4.48 -12.63
CA SER A 63 -0.29 5.33 -13.73
C SER A 63 -1.64 4.87 -14.27
N GLY A 64 -2.41 5.83 -14.77
CA GLY A 64 -3.75 5.63 -15.31
C GLY A 64 -4.60 6.88 -15.13
N ALA A 65 -5.92 6.77 -15.34
CA ALA A 65 -6.81 7.92 -15.18
C ALA A 65 -7.62 7.79 -13.88
N ILE A 66 -7.21 8.49 -12.83
CA ILE A 66 -7.94 8.50 -11.54
C ILE A 66 -8.64 9.85 -11.41
N PRO A 67 -9.98 9.92 -11.46
CA PRO A 67 -10.70 11.18 -11.31
C PRO A 67 -10.45 11.81 -9.94
N VAL A 68 -10.20 13.13 -9.91
CA VAL A 68 -10.02 13.88 -8.65
C VAL A 68 -11.22 13.72 -7.73
N ALA A 69 -12.43 13.66 -8.30
CA ALA A 69 -13.67 13.44 -7.55
C ALA A 69 -13.73 12.10 -6.78
N ALA A 70 -12.88 11.12 -7.12
CA ALA A 70 -12.82 9.84 -6.40
C ALA A 70 -12.05 9.94 -5.06
N VAL A 71 -11.17 10.95 -4.92
CA VAL A 71 -10.34 11.16 -3.73
C VAL A 71 -10.67 12.44 -2.99
N SER A 72 -11.09 13.49 -3.69
CA SER A 72 -11.42 14.80 -3.13
C SER A 72 -12.89 15.15 -3.40
N LEU A 73 -13.58 15.61 -2.36
CA LEU A 73 -15.02 15.96 -2.44
C LEU A 73 -15.27 17.41 -2.83
N GLN A 74 -14.21 18.22 -2.93
CA GLN A 74 -14.31 19.65 -3.24
C GLN A 74 -13.94 19.89 -4.70
N ALA A 75 -14.74 20.69 -5.40
CA ALA A 75 -14.58 20.93 -6.84
C ALA A 75 -13.38 21.84 -7.18
N ASP A 76 -13.01 22.74 -6.27
CA ASP A 76 -11.95 23.74 -6.44
C ASP A 76 -10.74 23.48 -5.52
N THR A 77 -10.39 22.21 -5.34
CA THR A 77 -9.24 21.80 -4.52
C THR A 77 -7.93 22.17 -5.21
N SER A 78 -6.97 22.73 -4.47
CA SER A 78 -5.63 23.01 -5.01
C SER A 78 -4.88 21.71 -5.35
N PRO A 79 -3.92 21.72 -6.28
CA PRO A 79 -3.14 20.52 -6.62
C PRO A 79 -2.51 19.84 -5.38
N GLU A 80 -2.04 20.64 -4.43
CA GLU A 80 -1.44 20.17 -3.18
C GLU A 80 -2.43 19.37 -2.34
N ALA A 81 -3.65 19.88 -2.19
CA ALA A 81 -4.70 19.21 -1.45
C ALA A 81 -5.19 17.95 -2.19
N ILE A 82 -5.27 17.97 -3.52
CA ILE A 82 -5.55 16.77 -4.33
C ILE A 82 -4.50 15.68 -4.09
N ALA A 83 -3.21 16.05 -4.07
CA ALA A 83 -2.13 15.09 -3.84
C ALA A 83 -2.16 14.48 -2.42
N LEU A 84 -2.45 15.31 -1.41
CA LEU A 84 -2.64 14.84 -0.03
C LEU A 84 -3.87 13.92 0.09
N ASP A 85 -4.98 14.29 -0.55
CA ASP A 85 -6.21 13.50 -0.58
C ASP A 85 -5.97 12.15 -1.28
N PHE A 86 -5.20 12.13 -2.38
CA PHE A 86 -4.79 10.90 -3.04
C PHE A 86 -3.99 9.99 -2.09
N ALA A 87 -2.95 10.54 -1.45
CA ALA A 87 -2.13 9.77 -0.52
C ALA A 87 -2.94 9.26 0.68
N GLN A 88 -3.89 10.04 1.17
CA GLN A 88 -4.78 9.67 2.27
C GLN A 88 -5.82 8.61 1.84
N ALA A 89 -6.44 8.76 0.68
CA ALA A 89 -7.45 7.84 0.16
C ALA A 89 -6.90 6.42 -0.05
N TYR A 90 -5.62 6.32 -0.42
CA TYR A 90 -4.93 5.07 -0.70
C TYR A 90 -3.79 4.77 0.28
N ALA A 91 -3.80 5.37 1.48
CA ALA A 91 -2.73 5.26 2.48
C ALA A 91 -2.33 3.80 2.78
N GLY A 92 -3.31 2.90 2.86
CA GLY A 92 -3.08 1.47 3.10
C GLY A 92 -2.23 0.80 2.03
N LEU A 93 -2.36 1.21 0.76
CA LEU A 93 -1.59 0.68 -0.36
C LEU A 93 -0.11 1.08 -0.27
N PHE A 94 0.16 2.30 0.19
CA PHE A 94 1.52 2.82 0.41
C PHE A 94 2.05 2.51 1.82
N ARG A 95 1.29 1.78 2.64
CA ARG A 95 1.60 1.43 4.05
C ARG A 95 1.92 2.66 4.91
N LEU A 96 1.20 3.75 4.67
CA LEU A 96 1.13 4.92 5.53
C LEU A 96 0.08 4.66 6.63
N GLN A 97 0.33 5.10 7.86
CA GLN A 97 -0.64 4.96 8.95
C GLN A 97 -1.61 6.14 8.98
N GLN A 98 -1.09 7.35 8.81
CA GLN A 98 -1.83 8.62 8.79
C GLN A 98 -1.13 9.56 7.81
N ALA A 99 -1.59 9.58 6.54
CA ALA A 99 -0.89 10.32 5.49
C ALA A 99 -0.82 11.83 5.82
N ASP A 100 -1.88 12.40 6.38
CA ASP A 100 -1.96 13.79 6.87
C ASP A 100 -0.92 14.16 7.94
N ARG A 101 -0.36 13.18 8.65
CA ARG A 101 0.67 13.37 9.68
C ARG A 101 2.05 12.86 9.29
N GLU A 102 2.13 12.21 8.13
CA GLU A 102 3.35 11.58 7.63
C GLU A 102 3.83 12.22 6.34
N LEU A 103 3.00 13.02 5.67
CA LEU A 103 3.34 13.72 4.44
C LEU A 103 3.07 15.21 4.59
N VAL A 104 3.99 16.02 4.08
CA VAL A 104 3.83 17.47 3.94
C VAL A 104 4.16 17.87 2.51
N VAL A 105 3.53 18.93 2.02
CA VAL A 105 3.85 19.46 0.69
C VAL A 105 5.26 20.04 0.70
N LEU A 106 6.11 19.54 -0.21
CA LEU A 106 7.46 20.04 -0.42
C LEU A 106 7.51 21.04 -1.57
N ALA A 107 6.85 20.72 -2.68
CA ALA A 107 6.83 21.53 -3.88
C ALA A 107 5.55 21.28 -4.69
N SER A 108 5.15 22.27 -5.47
CA SER A 108 4.02 22.23 -6.39
C SER A 108 4.36 23.11 -7.58
N GLU A 109 4.42 22.51 -8.76
CA GLU A 109 4.86 23.17 -9.99
C GLU A 109 3.93 22.77 -11.14
N GLN A 110 3.48 23.74 -11.93
CA GLN A 110 2.77 23.46 -13.17
C GLN A 110 3.74 23.57 -14.34
N ASP A 111 3.77 22.55 -15.20
CA ASP A 111 4.59 22.58 -16.40
C ASP A 111 3.91 23.34 -17.56
N ASN A 112 4.65 23.54 -18.66
CA ASN A 112 4.16 24.27 -19.84
C ASN A 112 3.02 23.56 -20.58
N LEU A 113 2.69 22.31 -20.23
CA LEU A 113 1.58 21.54 -20.79
C LEU A 113 0.34 21.58 -19.87
N GLY A 114 0.41 22.29 -18.74
CA GLY A 114 -0.67 22.38 -17.76
C GLY A 114 -0.82 21.14 -16.88
N MET A 115 0.24 20.37 -16.70
CA MET A 115 0.28 19.30 -15.69
C MET A 115 0.85 19.85 -14.38
N ASP A 116 0.14 19.63 -13.29
CA ASP A 116 0.61 19.94 -11.94
C ASP A 116 1.41 18.76 -11.40
N HIS A 117 2.61 19.07 -10.90
CA HIS A 117 3.54 18.14 -10.28
C HIS A 117 3.65 18.50 -8.80
N VAL A 118 3.05 17.68 -7.93
CA VAL A 118 3.11 17.90 -6.49
C VAL A 118 4.06 16.90 -5.85
N THR A 119 5.06 17.39 -5.14
CA THR A 119 5.96 16.57 -4.33
C THR A 119 5.57 16.64 -2.87
N LEU A 120 5.27 15.50 -2.28
CA LEU A 120 5.01 15.30 -0.86
C LEU A 120 6.25 14.69 -0.18
N GLN A 121 6.74 15.35 0.86
CA GLN A 121 7.87 14.89 1.67
C GLN A 121 7.35 14.07 2.85
N GLN A 122 7.90 12.86 3.05
CA GLN A 122 7.62 12.08 4.25
C GLN A 122 8.29 12.71 5.47
N VAL A 123 7.56 12.79 6.58
CA VAL A 123 8.02 13.30 7.87
C VAL A 123 7.75 12.30 8.99
N TYR A 124 8.65 12.24 9.96
CA TYR A 124 8.45 11.52 11.22
C TYR A 124 8.68 12.47 12.38
N ALA A 125 7.66 12.65 13.22
CA ALA A 125 7.68 13.62 14.31
C ALA A 125 8.10 15.05 13.85
N GLY A 126 7.67 15.45 12.65
CA GLY A 126 8.00 16.75 12.05
C GLY A 126 9.38 16.83 11.38
N ILE A 127 10.18 15.77 11.44
CA ILE A 127 11.52 15.71 10.83
C ILE A 127 11.41 15.08 9.43
N PRO A 128 11.89 15.73 8.36
CA PRO A 128 11.94 15.15 7.03
C PRO A 128 12.75 13.86 6.98
N VAL A 129 12.19 12.84 6.34
CA VAL A 129 12.86 11.58 6.07
C VAL A 129 13.60 11.71 4.74
N HIS A 130 14.92 11.63 4.79
CA HIS A 130 15.77 11.86 3.62
C HIS A 130 15.39 10.94 2.43
N ASN A 131 15.24 11.53 1.24
CA ASN A 131 14.85 10.87 -0.02
C ASN A 131 13.49 10.13 -0.01
N ALA A 132 12.67 10.29 1.04
CA ALA A 132 11.38 9.64 1.12
C ALA A 132 10.28 10.61 0.66
N VAL A 133 10.00 10.60 -0.65
CA VAL A 133 9.01 11.48 -1.28
C VAL A 133 7.96 10.70 -2.06
N MET A 134 6.77 11.26 -2.16
CA MET A 134 5.74 10.84 -3.12
C MET A 134 5.52 11.99 -4.09
N ARG A 135 5.51 11.73 -5.39
CA ARG A 135 5.14 12.71 -6.41
C ARG A 135 3.82 12.32 -7.04
N VAL A 136 2.88 13.25 -7.12
CA VAL A 136 1.57 13.07 -7.75
C VAL A 136 1.50 13.99 -8.94
N HIS A 137 1.14 13.44 -10.09
CA HIS A 137 1.00 14.17 -11.35
C HIS A 137 -0.49 14.31 -11.65
N ILE A 138 -0.95 15.55 -11.82
CA ILE A 138 -2.36 15.90 -12.00
C ILE A 138 -2.48 16.67 -13.30
N HIS A 139 -3.48 16.34 -14.12
CA HIS A 139 -3.78 17.08 -15.34
C HIS A 139 -5.28 17.38 -15.37
N GLY A 140 -5.63 18.64 -15.11
CA GLY A 140 -7.02 19.07 -14.92
C GLY A 140 -7.66 18.34 -13.73
N GLN A 141 -8.73 17.58 -14.00
CA GLN A 141 -9.50 16.85 -12.97
C GLN A 141 -9.12 15.36 -12.87
N THR A 142 -7.91 15.01 -13.31
CA THR A 142 -7.43 13.63 -13.35
C THR A 142 -6.03 13.54 -12.75
N ILE A 143 -5.84 12.63 -11.81
CA ILE A 143 -4.53 12.17 -11.37
C ILE A 143 -4.05 11.15 -12.41
N VAL A 144 -2.93 11.44 -13.06
CA VAL A 144 -2.43 10.64 -14.20
C VAL A 144 -1.30 9.69 -13.80
N ALA A 145 -0.57 10.02 -12.74
CA ALA A 145 0.48 9.18 -12.19
C ALA A 145 0.80 9.53 -10.74
N ALA A 146 1.36 8.56 -10.02
CA ALA A 146 1.99 8.75 -8.73
C ALA A 146 3.29 7.93 -8.64
N ALA A 147 4.41 8.59 -8.37
CA ALA A 147 5.68 7.96 -8.07
C ALA A 147 5.90 7.94 -6.56
N ASN A 148 6.24 6.79 -6.01
CA ASN A 148 6.31 6.58 -4.57
C ASN A 148 7.69 6.11 -4.11
N GLY A 149 8.31 6.91 -3.24
CA GLY A 149 9.54 6.59 -2.54
C GLY A 149 9.41 6.68 -1.02
N VAL A 150 8.19 6.74 -0.47
CA VAL A 150 7.99 6.81 0.99
C VAL A 150 8.40 5.50 1.66
N ILE A 151 8.86 5.60 2.91
CA ILE A 151 9.23 4.44 3.71
C ILE A 151 7.96 3.86 4.36
N PRO A 152 7.58 2.60 4.06
CA PRO A 152 6.38 1.99 4.63
C PRO A 152 6.55 1.72 6.13
N ASP A 153 5.46 1.79 6.89
CA ASP A 153 5.42 1.44 8.33
C ASP A 153 6.49 2.13 9.19
N LEU A 154 6.91 3.33 8.79
CA LEU A 154 8.02 4.05 9.39
C LEU A 154 7.88 4.15 10.92
N ARG A 155 6.66 4.45 11.40
CA ARG A 155 6.38 4.56 12.83
C ARG A 155 6.57 3.24 13.58
N GLN A 156 6.28 2.11 12.95
CA GLN A 156 6.46 0.78 13.55
C GLN A 156 7.93 0.37 13.56
N GLY A 157 8.69 0.73 12.51
CA GLY A 157 10.13 0.49 12.42
C GLY A 157 10.91 1.07 13.60
N PHE A 158 10.68 2.35 13.91
CA PHE A 158 11.33 3.01 15.05
C PHE A 158 10.95 2.40 16.41
N ARG A 159 9.71 1.92 16.56
CA ARG A 159 9.29 1.22 17.80
C ARG A 159 10.06 -0.08 17.99
N LYS A 160 10.23 -0.89 16.93
CA LYS A 160 10.97 -2.16 17.01
C LYS A 160 12.47 -1.93 17.29
N GLY A 161 13.08 -0.91 16.69
CA GLY A 161 14.47 -0.55 16.94
C GLY A 161 14.78 -0.15 18.38
N LEU A 162 13.84 0.53 19.06
CA LEU A 162 14.02 0.96 20.45
C LEU A 162 14.03 -0.21 21.45
N PHE A 163 13.28 -1.29 21.17
CA PHE A 163 13.27 -2.49 22.03
C PHE A 163 14.48 -3.41 21.81
N ALA A 164 15.13 -3.37 20.64
CA ALA A 164 16.30 -4.20 20.33
C ALA A 164 17.59 -3.73 21.02
N LEU A 165 17.60 -2.55 21.64
CA LEU A 165 18.73 -2.00 22.40
C LEU A 165 18.62 -2.25 23.92
N GLN A 166 17.59 -2.98 24.37
CA GLN A 166 17.35 -3.27 25.79
C GLN A 166 17.44 -4.77 26.14
N SER A 167 17.94 -5.61 25.23
CA SER A 167 18.07 -7.06 25.40
C SER A 167 19.52 -7.52 25.24
#